data_AF-A0A0C9Z1Y7-F1
#
_entry.id   AF-A0A0C9Z1Y7-F1
#
_cell.length_a   1.000
_cell.length_b   1.000
_cell.length_c   1.000
_cell.angle_alpha   90.00
_cell.angle_beta   90.00
_cell.angle_gamma   90.00
#
_symmetry.space_group_name_H-M   'P 1'
#
loop_
_entity.id
_entity.type
_entity.pdbx_description
1 polymer ?
#
loop_
_entity_poly.entity_id
_entity_poly.type
_entity_poly.pdbx_seq_one_letter_code
_entity_poly.pdbx_strand_id
1 'polypeptide(L)'
;VKKKATQLLESAQYLHGDLDSLGRTSNFAHSALKKTCLAVYYCTSSKSLCWFAEFQESVPVKALALVAAIICYILMTFKKHGVAKNETLCGDKIEEACNNITRLIDQVWYDDYHGSKLNKML
;
A
#
# COMPACT_ATOMS: atom_id res chain seq x y z
N VAL A 1 -12.98 -13.16 19.43
CA VAL A 1 -12.65 -12.40 18.21
C VAL A 1 -12.37 -10.92 18.50
N LYS A 2 -13.33 -10.14 19.03
CA LYS A 2 -13.18 -8.69 19.34
C LYS A 2 -11.91 -8.32 20.14
N LYS A 3 -11.64 -9.00 21.25
CA LYS A 3 -10.45 -8.74 22.10
C LYS A 3 -9.11 -8.91 21.36
N LYS A 4 -9.00 -9.96 20.52
CA LYS A 4 -7.81 -10.19 19.69
C LYS A 4 -7.66 -9.12 18.59
N ALA A 5 -8.76 -8.69 17.98
CA ALA A 5 -8.75 -7.61 16.99
C ALA A 5 -8.32 -6.27 17.61
N THR A 6 -8.80 -5.95 18.82
CA THR A 6 -8.37 -4.76 19.58
C THR A 6 -6.88 -4.78 19.89
N GLN A 7 -6.35 -5.90 20.41
CA GLN A 7 -4.91 -6.03 20.68
C GLN A 7 -4.05 -5.91 19.42
N LEU A 8 -4.52 -6.47 18.30
CA LEU A 8 -3.84 -6.32 17.01
C LEU A 8 -3.81 -4.86 16.55
N LEU A 9 -4.92 -4.13 16.68
CA LEU A 9 -5.02 -2.71 16.34
C LEU A 9 -4.17 -1.82 17.25
N GLU A 10 -4.17 -2.08 18.56
CA GLU A 10 -3.40 -1.33 19.55
C GLU A 10 -1.89 -1.53 19.38
N SER A 11 -1.46 -2.77 19.13
CA SER A 11 -0.04 -3.08 18.95
C SER A 11 0.47 -2.70 17.57
N ALA A 12 -0.41 -2.65 16.56
CA ALA A 12 -0.09 -2.47 15.15
C ALA A 12 1.05 -3.36 14.65
N GLN A 13 1.37 -4.46 15.36
CA GLN A 13 2.54 -5.29 15.08
C GLN A 13 2.48 -5.94 13.69
N TYR A 14 1.26 -6.18 13.20
CA TYR A 14 1.01 -6.67 11.85
C TYR A 14 1.38 -5.67 10.74
N LEU A 15 1.74 -4.42 11.09
CA LEU A 15 2.29 -3.44 10.17
C LEU A 15 3.81 -3.42 10.20
N HIS A 16 4.48 -3.95 11.22
CA HIS A 16 5.94 -3.90 11.31
C HIS A 16 6.59 -5.16 10.72
N GLY A 17 7.62 -4.99 9.91
CA GLY A 17 8.51 -6.08 9.51
C GLY A 17 9.50 -6.44 10.61
N ASP A 18 10.28 -7.50 10.37
CA ASP A 18 11.37 -7.89 11.27
C ASP A 18 12.43 -6.78 11.38
N LEU A 19 13.19 -6.80 12.47
CA LEU A 19 14.33 -5.90 12.66
C LEU A 19 15.43 -6.24 11.65
N ASP A 20 15.96 -5.23 10.97
CA ASP A 20 17.14 -5.39 10.13
C ASP A 20 18.44 -5.47 10.96
N SER A 21 19.56 -5.68 10.29
CA SER A 21 20.90 -5.78 10.90
C SER A 21 21.31 -4.54 11.71
N LEU A 22 20.62 -3.41 11.54
CA LEU A 22 20.84 -2.17 12.28
C LEU A 22 19.82 -1.97 13.42
N GLY A 23 19.01 -2.99 13.72
CA GLY A 23 17.96 -2.92 14.73
C GLY A 23 16.77 -2.04 14.30
N ARG A 24 16.61 -1.75 13.00
CA ARG A 24 15.51 -0.92 12.50
C ARG A 24 14.39 -1.82 11.99
N THR A 25 13.17 -1.57 12.44
CA THR A 25 11.96 -2.19 11.88
C THR A 25 11.52 -1.43 10.63
N SER A 26 11.16 -2.16 9.57
CA SER A 26 10.49 -1.55 8.43
C SER A 26 8.99 -1.46 8.68
N ASN A 27 8.46 -0.24 8.68
CA ASN A 27 7.02 -0.01 8.68
C ASN A 27 6.38 -0.57 7.40
N PHE A 28 5.18 -1.11 7.53
CA PHE A 28 4.40 -1.79 6.49
C PHE A 28 5.07 -2.98 5.78
N ALA A 29 6.07 -3.61 6.40
CA ALA A 29 6.83 -4.72 5.79
C ALA A 29 6.42 -6.12 6.29
N HIS A 30 5.39 -6.23 7.13
CA HIS A 30 4.92 -7.52 7.62
C HIS A 30 4.33 -8.37 6.47
N SER A 31 4.67 -9.65 6.41
CA SER A 31 4.25 -10.57 5.33
C SER A 31 2.72 -10.70 5.17
N ALA A 32 1.96 -10.41 6.24
CA ALA A 32 0.49 -10.39 6.19
C ALA A 32 -0.05 -9.32 5.23
N LEU A 33 0.62 -8.18 5.09
CA LEU A 33 0.24 -7.14 4.13
C LEU A 33 0.43 -7.66 2.70
N LYS A 34 1.59 -8.25 2.39
CA LYS A 34 1.84 -8.93 1.10
C LYS A 34 0.78 -9.99 0.79
N LYS A 35 0.47 -10.87 1.74
CA LYS A 35 -0.57 -11.91 1.57
C LYS A 35 -1.96 -11.32 1.31
N THR A 36 -2.31 -10.24 2.01
CA THR A 36 -3.58 -9.54 1.81
C THR A 36 -3.65 -8.91 0.42
N CYS A 37 -2.58 -8.23 -0.01
CA CYS A 37 -2.48 -7.68 -1.35
C CYS A 37 -2.58 -8.77 -2.43
N LEU A 38 -1.88 -9.89 -2.26
CA LEU A 38 -1.95 -11.03 -3.18
C LEU A 38 -3.36 -11.64 -3.24
N ALA A 39 -4.06 -11.76 -2.11
CA ALA A 39 -5.43 -12.26 -2.08
C ALA A 39 -6.41 -11.35 -2.83
N VAL A 40 -6.21 -10.03 -2.76
CA VAL A 40 -6.98 -9.05 -3.54
C VAL A 40 -6.61 -9.13 -5.03
N TYR A 41 -5.32 -9.28 -5.32
CA TYR A 41 -4.77 -9.31 -6.68
C TYR A 41 -5.12 -10.56 -7.48
N TYR A 42 -5.21 -11.71 -6.81
CA TYR A 42 -5.61 -13.01 -7.36
C TYR A 42 -7.04 -13.41 -6.97
N CYS A 43 -7.86 -12.44 -6.57
CA CYS A 43 -9.27 -12.72 -6.25
C CYS A 43 -9.96 -13.31 -7.48
N THR A 44 -10.81 -14.33 -7.30
CA THR A 44 -11.52 -14.99 -8.41
C THR A 44 -12.63 -14.14 -9.04
N SER A 45 -12.76 -12.86 -8.65
CA SER A 45 -13.71 -11.94 -9.25
C SER A 45 -13.25 -11.47 -10.64
N SER A 46 -14.21 -11.13 -11.50
CA SER A 46 -13.94 -10.52 -12.81
C SER A 46 -13.29 -9.13 -12.73
N LYS A 47 -13.15 -8.57 -11.52
CA LYS A 47 -12.49 -7.27 -11.27
C LYS A 47 -11.05 -7.41 -10.78
N SER A 48 -10.51 -8.63 -10.78
CA SER A 48 -9.15 -8.87 -10.32
C SER A 48 -8.11 -8.30 -11.28
N LEU A 49 -7.09 -7.67 -10.73
CA LEU A 49 -6.03 -7.02 -11.53
C LEU A 49 -5.22 -8.04 -12.35
N CYS A 50 -5.15 -9.31 -11.92
CA CYS A 50 -4.48 -10.37 -12.66
C CYS A 50 -5.08 -10.69 -14.05
N TRP A 51 -6.27 -10.16 -14.38
CA TRP A 51 -6.91 -10.37 -15.68
C TRP A 51 -6.40 -9.44 -16.78
N PHE A 52 -5.65 -8.37 -16.45
CA PHE A 52 -5.08 -7.49 -17.46
C PHE A 52 -3.65 -7.91 -17.79
N ALA A 53 -3.28 -7.91 -19.07
CA ALA A 53 -1.98 -8.38 -19.55
C ALA A 53 -0.80 -7.63 -18.91
N GLU A 54 -0.95 -6.33 -18.70
CA GLU A 54 0.05 -5.43 -18.07
C GLU A 54 0.39 -5.82 -16.63
N PHE A 55 -0.49 -6.59 -15.99
CA PHE A 55 -0.41 -7.06 -14.62
C PHE A 55 0.06 -8.53 -14.52
N GLN A 56 0.20 -9.25 -15.65
CA GLN A 56 0.62 -10.66 -15.60
C GLN A 56 2.14 -10.86 -15.49
N GLU A 57 2.95 -9.92 -15.99
CA GLU A 57 4.41 -10.03 -15.91
C GLU A 57 5.00 -9.42 -14.62
N SER A 58 4.48 -8.26 -14.21
CA SER A 58 4.82 -7.58 -12.96
C SER A 58 3.74 -6.56 -12.63
N VAL A 59 3.63 -6.13 -11.37
CA VAL A 59 2.75 -5.00 -11.04
C VAL A 59 3.49 -3.69 -11.35
N PRO A 60 3.05 -2.86 -12.32
CA PRO A 60 3.68 -1.58 -12.58
C PRO A 60 3.66 -0.70 -11.33
N VAL A 61 4.79 -0.08 -11.00
CA VAL A 61 4.94 0.88 -9.89
C VAL A 61 3.87 1.99 -9.96
N LYS A 62 3.52 2.43 -11.18
CA LYS A 62 2.46 3.43 -11.43
C LYS A 62 1.08 2.95 -10.98
N ALA A 63 0.77 1.67 -11.15
CA ALA A 63 -0.49 1.11 -10.68
C ALA A 63 -0.54 0.98 -9.15
N LEU A 64 0.59 0.66 -8.51
CA LEU A 64 0.71 0.70 -7.05
C LEU A 64 0.51 2.12 -6.52
N ALA A 65 1.11 3.12 -7.18
CA ALA A 65 0.92 4.53 -6.84
C ALA A 65 -0.56 4.96 -6.93
N LEU A 66 -1.27 4.52 -7.97
CA LEU A 66 -2.71 4.76 -8.13
C LEU A 66 -3.55 4.13 -7.02
N VAL A 67 -3.29 2.86 -6.69
CA VAL A 67 -4.01 2.18 -5.59
C VAL A 67 -3.74 2.87 -4.26
N ALA A 68 -2.49 3.24 -3.99
CA ALA A 68 -2.12 3.97 -2.77
C ALA A 68 -2.81 5.35 -2.70
N ALA A 69 -2.89 6.09 -3.81
CA ALA A 69 -3.61 7.36 -3.89
C ALA A 69 -5.11 7.21 -3.56
N ILE A 70 -5.76 6.18 -4.11
CA ILE A 70 -7.18 5.88 -3.84
C ILE A 70 -7.39 5.53 -2.36
N ILE A 71 -6.55 4.67 -1.79
CA ILE A 71 -6.64 4.30 -0.36
C ILE A 71 -6.44 5.53 0.52
N CYS A 72 -5.42 6.35 0.24
CA CYS A 72 -5.18 7.60 0.96
C CYS A 72 -6.39 8.53 0.91
N TYR A 73 -7.01 8.70 -0.26
CA TYR A 73 -8.21 9.51 -0.42
C TYR A 73 -9.37 8.98 0.44
N ILE A 74 -9.67 7.67 0.37
CA ILE A 74 -10.73 7.05 1.17
C ILE A 74 -10.48 7.25 2.66
N LEU A 75 -9.24 7.03 3.11
CA LEU A 75 -8.86 7.22 4.52
C LEU A 75 -8.95 8.68 4.95
N MET A 76 -8.59 9.63 4.10
CA MET A 76 -8.74 11.06 4.39
C MET A 76 -10.22 11.47 4.49
N THR A 77 -11.06 10.98 3.58
CA THR A 77 -12.51 11.19 3.62
C THR A 77 -13.10 10.61 4.90
N PHE A 78 -12.70 9.38 5.27
CA PHE A 78 -13.11 8.75 6.51
C PHE A 78 -12.64 9.54 7.74
N LYS A 79 -11.38 9.98 7.77
CA LYS A 79 -10.82 10.82 8.85
C LYS A 79 -11.60 12.14 9.00
N LYS A 80 -11.96 12.77 7.88
CA LYS A 80 -12.69 14.04 7.86
C LYS A 80 -14.13 13.91 8.33
N HIS A 81 -14.80 12.80 7.99
CA HIS A 81 -16.24 12.65 8.22
C HIS A 81 -16.60 11.67 9.33
N GLY A 82 -15.67 10.87 9.83
CA GLY A 82 -15.89 9.81 10.82
C GLY A 82 -16.67 8.60 10.28
N VAL A 83 -17.14 8.67 9.03
CA VAL A 83 -17.94 7.63 8.36
C VAL A 83 -17.52 7.53 6.90
N ALA A 84 -17.73 6.35 6.31
CA ALA A 84 -17.56 6.16 4.88
C ALA A 84 -18.63 6.96 4.14
N LYS A 85 -18.22 8.06 3.52
CA LYS A 85 -19.07 8.78 2.56
C LYS A 85 -18.75 8.31 1.15
N ASN A 86 -19.80 8.03 0.37
CA ASN A 86 -19.68 7.85 -1.07
C ASN A 86 -19.47 9.22 -1.72
N GLU A 87 -18.27 9.76 -1.59
CA GLU A 87 -17.82 10.90 -2.37
C GLU A 87 -17.24 10.40 -3.69
N THR A 88 -17.62 11.05 -4.79
CA THR A 88 -17.02 10.76 -6.09
C THR A 88 -15.54 11.09 -6.05
N LEU A 89 -14.70 10.14 -6.45
CA LEU A 89 -13.26 10.35 -6.60
C LEU A 89 -13.01 11.52 -7.55
N CYS A 90 -12.39 12.57 -7.04
CA CYS A 90 -11.98 13.72 -7.84
C CYS A 90 -10.70 13.37 -8.60
N GLY A 91 -10.77 13.31 -9.93
CA GLY A 91 -9.66 12.94 -10.81
C GLY A 91 -8.39 13.75 -10.52
N ASP A 92 -8.51 15.07 -10.48
CA ASP A 92 -7.39 15.99 -10.26
C ASP A 92 -6.66 15.71 -8.94
N LYS A 93 -7.40 15.43 -7.86
CA LYS A 93 -6.82 15.11 -6.55
C LYS A 93 -6.11 13.76 -6.55
N ILE A 94 -6.64 12.79 -7.29
CA ILE A 94 -6.03 11.48 -7.44
C ILE A 94 -4.76 11.58 -8.27
N GLU A 95 -4.77 12.36 -9.36
CA GLU A 95 -3.59 12.63 -10.18
C GLU A 95 -2.49 13.30 -9.36
N GLU A 96 -2.81 14.36 -8.61
CA GLU A 96 -1.87 15.03 -7.72
C GLU A 96 -1.27 14.05 -6.69
N ALA A 97 -2.11 13.22 -6.07
CA ALA A 97 -1.65 12.20 -5.13
C ALA A 97 -0.75 11.15 -5.81
N CYS A 98 -1.08 10.70 -7.02
CA CYS A 98 -0.24 9.78 -7.79
C CYS A 98 1.12 10.38 -8.12
N ASN A 99 1.16 11.65 -8.55
CA ASN A 99 2.40 12.37 -8.84
C ASN A 99 3.26 12.52 -7.59
N ASN A 100 2.66 12.87 -6.45
CA ASN A 100 3.35 12.96 -5.17
C ASN A 100 3.92 11.61 -4.71
N ILE A 101 3.14 10.54 -4.81
CA ILE A 101 3.58 9.18 -4.45
C ILE A 101 4.71 8.71 -5.39
N THR A 102 4.59 8.94 -6.69
CA THR A 102 5.63 8.58 -7.67
C THR A 102 6.93 9.29 -7.35
N ARG A 103 6.88 10.60 -7.04
CA ARG A 103 8.06 11.36 -6.64
C ARG A 103 8.71 10.81 -5.36
N LEU A 104 7.91 10.40 -4.37
CA LEU A 104 8.44 9.78 -3.15
C LEU A 104 9.08 8.42 -3.43
N ILE A 105 8.49 7.62 -4.32
CA ILE A 105 9.08 6.34 -4.75
C ILE A 105 10.43 6.59 -5.42
N ASP A 106 10.52 7.55 -6.33
CA ASP A 106 11.77 7.91 -6.99
C ASP A 106 12.83 8.34 -5.98
N GLN A 107 12.47 9.19 -5.01
CA GLN A 107 13.38 9.62 -3.94
C GLN A 107 13.93 8.44 -3.13
N VAL A 108 13.07 7.47 -2.77
CA VAL A 108 13.49 6.26 -2.06
C VAL A 108 14.36 5.38 -2.95
N TRP A 109 14.08 5.31 -4.24
CA TRP A 109 14.82 4.48 -5.19
C TRP A 109 16.26 4.95 -5.38
N TYR A 110 16.47 6.26 -5.39
CA TYR A 110 17.80 6.88 -5.55
C TYR A 110 18.55 7.08 -4.23
N ASP A 111 17.96 6.74 -3.09
CA ASP A 111 18.67 6.73 -1.81
C ASP A 111 19.54 5.47 -1.70
N ASP A 112 20.82 5.62 -1.35
CA ASP A 112 21.78 4.50 -1.34
C ASP A 112 21.40 3.39 -0.35
N TYR A 113 20.83 3.75 0.79
CA TYR A 113 20.43 2.79 1.82
C TYR A 113 19.06 2.18 1.51
N HIS A 114 18.08 3.03 1.24
CA HIS A 114 16.69 2.64 1.06
C HIS A 114 16.43 2.04 -0.33
N GLY A 115 17.11 2.51 -1.38
CA GLY A 115 17.01 1.99 -2.75
C GLY A 115 17.56 0.58 -2.88
N SER A 116 18.71 0.29 -2.24
CA SER A 116 19.27 -1.07 -2.16
C SER A 116 18.33 -2.03 -1.44
N LYS A 117 17.64 -1.55 -0.38
CA LYS A 117 16.64 -2.34 0.35
C LYS A 117 15.40 -2.58 -0.51
N LEU A 118 14.90 -1.57 -1.21
CA LEU A 118 13.73 -1.66 -2.08
C LEU A 118 13.96 -2.63 -3.25
N ASN A 119 15.11 -2.55 -3.93
CA ASN A 119 15.48 -3.45 -5.03
C ASN A 119 15.56 -4.93 -4.63
N LYS A 120 15.81 -5.24 -3.34
CA LYS A 120 15.81 -6.62 -2.84
C LYS A 120 14.39 -7.14 -2.52
N MET A 121 13.43 -6.24 -2.38
CA MET A 121 12.04 -6.58 -1.99
C MET A 121 11.10 -6.72 -3.18
N LEU A 122 11.40 -6.05 -4.30
CA LEU A 122 10.72 -6.18 -5.59
C LEU A 122 11.24 -7.40 -6.36
#